data_AF-A0A2W4QF31-F1
#
_entry.id   AF-A0A2W4QF31-F1
#
_cell.length_a   1.000
_cell.length_b   1.000
_cell.length_c   1.000
_cell.angle_alpha   90.00
_cell.angle_beta   90.00
_cell.angle_gamma   90.00
#
_symmetry.space_group_name_H-M   'P 1'
#
loop_
_entity.id
_entity.type
_entity.pdbx_description
1 polymer ?
#
loop_
_entity_poly.entity_id
_entity_poly.type
_entity_poly.pdbx_seq_one_letter_code
_entity_poly.pdbx_strand_id
1 'polypeptide(L)' 'PCVHCAKMLIAAGIERIVYMDEYTEQIGLEMARQAGVVMERFTPSSGS' A
#
# COMPACT_ATOMS: atom_id res chain seq x y z
N PRO A 1 0.87 2.29 -3.95
CA PRO A 1 1.56 3.60 -3.87
C PRO A 1 2.55 3.70 -5.04
N CYS A 2 2.88 4.90 -5.52
CA CYS A 2 4.01 5.02 -6.44
C CYS A 2 5.34 4.69 -5.71
N VAL A 3 6.43 4.48 -6.45
CA VAL A 3 7.72 4.07 -5.87
C VAL A 3 8.26 5.08 -4.85
N HIS A 4 8.11 6.38 -5.12
CA HIS A 4 8.55 7.42 -4.18
C HIS A 4 7.76 7.39 -2.87
N CYS A 5 6.43 7.31 -2.95
CA CYS A 5 5.59 7.21 -1.75
C CYS A 5 5.89 5.92 -0.98
N ALA A 6 6.08 4.78 -1.67
CA ALA A 6 6.41 3.51 -1.03
C ALA A 6 7.70 3.63 -0.20
N LYS A 7 8.77 4.21 -0.77
CA LYS A 7 10.03 4.46 -0.05
C LYS A 7 9.84 5.33 1.19
N MET A 8 9.06 6.40 1.07
CA MET A 8 8.79 7.28 2.22
C MET A 8 8.03 6.56 3.33
N LEU A 9 7.01 5.76 3.00
CA LEU A 9 6.21 5.02 3.97
C LEU A 9 7.04 3.94 4.68
N ILE A 10 7.88 3.22 3.92
CA ILE A 10 8.82 2.23 4.49
C ILE A 10 9.81 2.92 5.43
N ALA A 11 10.42 4.04 5.00
CA ALA A 11 11.39 4.78 5.81
C ALA A 11 10.77 5.39 7.08
N ALA A 12 9.47 5.71 7.05
CA ALA A 12 8.72 6.17 8.20
C ALA A 12 8.37 5.05 9.20
N GLY A 13 8.71 3.80 8.91
CA GLY A 13 8.39 2.65 9.77
C GLY A 13 6.92 2.25 9.72
N ILE A 14 6.21 2.53 8.62
CA ILE A 14 4.82 2.11 8.46
C ILE A 14 4.75 0.60 8.22
N GLU A 15 3.95 -0.09 9.02
CA GLU A 15 3.78 -1.55 8.95
C GLU A 15 2.58 -1.98 8.09
N ARG A 16 1.60 -1.09 7.86
CA ARG A 16 0.36 -1.42 7.12
C ARG A 16 -0.14 -0.25 6.28
N ILE A 17 -0.47 -0.52 5.03
CA ILE A 17 -1.04 0.45 4.08
C ILE A 17 -2.36 -0.11 3.54
N VAL A 18 -3.45 0.62 3.81
CA VAL A 18 -4.78 0.33 3.29
C VAL A 18 -5.12 1.34 2.19
N TYR A 19 -5.54 0.86 1.02
CA TYR A 19 -5.81 1.71 -0.15
C TYR A 19 -7.14 1.36 -0.81
N MET A 20 -7.87 2.35 -1.31
CA MET A 20 -9.19 2.16 -1.92
C MET A 20 -9.10 1.79 -3.41
N ASP A 21 -8.32 2.57 -4.17
CA ASP A 21 -8.15 2.41 -5.61
C ASP A 21 -6.91 1.58 -5.96
N GLU A 22 -6.99 0.85 -7.06
CA GLU A 22 -5.82 0.14 -7.59
C GLU A 22 -4.79 1.13 -8.11
N TYR A 23 -3.52 0.84 -7.79
CA TYR A 23 -2.42 1.59 -8.37
C TYR A 23 -2.17 1.09 -9.79
N THR A 24 -2.03 2.01 -10.73
CA THR A 24 -1.65 1.70 -12.11
C THR A 24 -0.30 1.00 -12.18
N GLU A 25 0.63 1.42 -11.32
CA GLU A 25 1.99 0.88 -11.23
C GLU A 25 2.15 0.01 -9.99
N GLN A 26 2.44 -1.27 -10.19
CA GLN A 26 2.54 -2.26 -9.11
C GLN A 26 3.90 -2.28 -8.40
N ILE A 27 4.93 -1.66 -8.98
CA ILE A 27 6.32 -1.70 -8.47
C ILE A 27 6.41 -1.18 -7.03
N GLY A 28 5.68 -0.11 -6.70
CA GLY A 28 5.68 0.44 -5.35
C GLY A 28 4.96 -0.46 -4.33
N LEU A 29 3.95 -1.23 -4.76
CA LEU A 29 3.27 -2.22 -3.92
C LEU A 29 4.18 -3.40 -3.62
N GLU A 30 4.88 -3.90 -4.65
CA GLU A 30 5.78 -5.04 -4.51
C GLU A 30 6.96 -4.71 -3.60
N MET A 31 7.55 -3.52 -3.75
CA MET A 31 8.59 -3.01 -2.87
C MET A 31 8.15 -2.92 -1.41
N ALA A 32 6.94 -2.41 -1.16
CA ALA A 32 6.37 -2.34 0.18
C ALA A 32 6.16 -3.75 0.78
N ARG A 33 5.65 -4.70 0.00
CA ARG A 33 5.52 -6.11 0.43
C ARG A 33 6.87 -6.74 0.76
N GLN A 34 7.89 -6.52 -0.07
CA GLN A 34 9.24 -7.04 0.15
C GLN A 34 9.88 -6.46 1.42
N ALA A 35 9.55 -5.21 1.75
CA ALA A 35 9.97 -4.57 2.99
C ALA A 35 9.18 -5.03 4.23
N GLY A 36 8.24 -5.97 4.08
CA GLY A 36 7.42 -6.49 5.18
C GLY A 36 6.18 -5.64 5.51
N VAL A 37 5.85 -4.64 4.68
CA VAL A 37 4.66 -3.81 4.88
C VAL A 37 3.42 -4.55 4.38
N VAL A 38 2.39 -4.62 5.23
CA VAL A 38 1.10 -5.22 4.91
C VAL A 38 0.33 -4.32 3.96
N MET A 39 0.01 -4.83 2.77
CA MET A 39 -0.73 -4.12 1.74
C MET A 39 -2.15 -4.69 1.63
N GLU A 40 -3.17 -3.87 1.89
CA GLU A 40 -4.57 -4.30 1.83
C GLU A 40 -5.44 -3.33 1.04
N ARG A 41 -6.34 -3.88 0.21
CA ARG A 41 -7.35 -3.09 -0.47
C ARG A 41 -8.54 -2.87 0.45
N PHE A 42 -8.95 -1.62 0.60
CA PHE A 42 -10.18 -1.27 1.27
C PHE A 42 -11.37 -1.72 0.42
N THR A 43 -12.16 -2.64 0.95
CA THR A 43 -13.47 -3.00 0.42
C THR A 43 -14.52 -2.34 1.31
N PRO A 44 -15.23 -1.29 0.84
CA PRO A 44 -16.34 -0.76 1.61
C PRO A 44 -17.35 -1.89 1.80
N SER A 45 -17.63 -2.27 3.06
CA SER A 45 -18.79 -3.08 3.35
C SER A 45 -20.00 -2.26 2.90
N SER A 46 -20.67 -2.71 1.85
CA SER A 46 -21.92 -2.12 1.39
C SER A 46 -22.89 -2.11 2.56
N GLY A 47 -22.98 -0.98 3.25
CA GLY A 47 -23.94 -0.74 4.30
C GLY A 47 -25.33 -0.92 3.68
N SER A 48 -26.08 -1.87 4.22
CA SER A 48 -27.48 -2.10 3.87
C SER A 48 -28.34 -0.90 4.27
#